data_AF-A0A0M3K4S7-F1
#
_entry.id   AF-A0A0M3K4S7-F1
#
_cell.length_a   1.000
_cell.length_b   1.000
_cell.length_c   1.000
_cell.angle_alpha   90.00
_cell.angle_beta   90.00
_cell.angle_gamma   90.00
#
_symmetry.space_group_name_H-M   'P 1'
#
loop_
_entity.id
_entity.type
_entity.pdbx_description
1 polymer ?
#
loop_
_entity_poly.entity_id
_entity_poly.type
_entity_poly.pdbx_seq_one_letter_code
_entity_poly.pdbx_strand_id
1 'polypeptide(L)'
;MDTSNAVIPSAVDHCRMLILIRQFGYRSPTTFNRILERLQRIQSLQVSDNPKRVIVANFTSSVNASLLKFGELQAHRRVIGLIGIIHCNKAPNECEQASTSALNGDVDETSSSDASTDTHATRRASSSRRQSCLSSLSLPQIKQLYDSSKEEYSSTLVDSRCITIGYANDVLSDTWSSRELLSFNSLEESDSLENGIREFMRSIFFVIESRRLDLSFEKVENPPCPALPDEQKYRMGLENKTSKQYKRKCVGRLRKQVADYTLMTGLPTLALDAYQASIDLLKQCNDLLWLAAAYEGWACSAMIIKYDLTGEVIPTSSMQRVSSMTTDQMRSLHDLSQQHSLGLRFSPGLRFIF
;
A
#
# COMPACT_ATOMS: atom_id res chain seq x y z
N MET A 1 21.10 -13.64 14.20
CA MET A 1 21.15 -12.85 12.95
C MET A 1 20.01 -13.35 12.09
N ASP A 2 18.83 -12.73 12.23
CA ASP A 2 17.66 -13.12 11.44
C ASP A 2 17.88 -12.66 10.01
N THR A 3 18.32 -13.59 9.16
CA THR A 3 18.17 -13.48 7.71
C THR A 3 16.68 -13.62 7.39
N SER A 4 15.92 -12.57 7.69
CA SER A 4 14.66 -12.35 6.98
C SER A 4 15.01 -12.40 5.50
N ASN A 5 14.55 -13.45 4.81
CA ASN A 5 14.73 -13.60 3.37
C ASN A 5 14.22 -12.32 2.73
N ALA A 6 15.12 -11.40 2.37
CA ALA A 6 14.76 -10.20 1.65
C ALA A 6 14.26 -10.69 0.30
N VAL A 7 12.94 -10.79 0.17
CA VAL A 7 12.29 -11.19 -1.06
C VAL A 7 12.64 -10.11 -2.08
N ILE A 8 13.53 -10.46 -3.00
CA ILE A 8 13.93 -9.59 -4.10
C ILE A 8 12.67 -9.32 -4.94
N PRO A 9 12.36 -8.05 -5.25
CA PRO A 9 11.21 -7.71 -6.07
C PRO A 9 11.23 -8.46 -7.41
N SER A 10 10.07 -8.95 -7.81
CA SER A 10 9.84 -9.50 -9.15
C SER A 10 9.57 -8.38 -10.16
N ALA A 11 9.65 -8.67 -11.46
CA ALA A 11 9.33 -7.69 -12.50
C ALA A 11 7.92 -7.09 -12.35
N VAL A 12 6.95 -7.88 -11.87
CA VAL A 12 5.57 -7.44 -11.64
C VAL A 12 5.47 -6.47 -10.47
N ASP A 13 6.36 -6.55 -9.49
CA ASP A 13 6.33 -5.64 -8.36
C ASP A 13 6.64 -4.20 -8.78
N HIS A 14 7.39 -3.99 -9.87
CA HIS A 14 7.69 -2.66 -10.41
C HIS A 14 6.47 -1.90 -10.93
N CYS A 15 5.37 -2.59 -11.25
CA CYS A 15 4.13 -1.94 -11.68
C CYS A 15 3.06 -1.88 -10.57
N ARG A 16 3.39 -2.23 -9.32
CA ARG A 16 2.43 -2.25 -8.20
C ARG A 16 2.54 -1.01 -7.31
N MET A 17 1.39 -0.48 -6.90
CA MET A 17 1.27 0.57 -5.90
C MET A 17 1.24 -0.04 -4.51
N LEU A 18 2.28 0.18 -3.70
CA LEU A 18 2.36 -0.37 -2.36
C LEU A 18 1.40 0.35 -1.40
N ILE A 19 0.48 -0.41 -0.83
CA ILE A 19 -0.52 0.05 0.14
C ILE A 19 -0.31 -0.71 1.45
N LEU A 20 0.08 0.02 2.49
CA LEU A 20 0.32 -0.52 3.81
C LEU A 20 -0.99 -0.62 4.59
N ILE A 21 -1.20 -1.73 5.27
CA ILE A 21 -2.37 -1.98 6.10
C ILE A 21 -1.94 -2.12 7.57
N ARG A 22 -2.52 -1.30 8.43
CA ARG A 22 -2.23 -1.27 9.87
C ARG A 22 -3.51 -1.41 10.67
N GLN A 23 -3.45 -2.15 11.77
CA GLN A 23 -4.55 -2.23 12.73
C GLN A 23 -4.27 -1.30 13.92
N PHE A 24 -5.29 -0.54 14.32
CA PHE A 24 -5.23 0.38 15.45
C PHE A 24 -6.32 0.07 16.48
N GLY A 25 -6.03 0.32 17.76
CA GLY A 25 -6.95 0.01 18.85
C GLY A 25 -7.05 -1.50 19.16
N TYR A 26 -8.27 -2.02 19.25
CA TYR A 26 -8.51 -3.43 19.55
C TYR A 26 -7.99 -4.34 18.43
N ARG A 27 -7.17 -5.32 18.81
CA ARG A 27 -6.55 -6.25 17.86
C ARG A 27 -7.36 -7.55 17.77
N SER A 28 -8.03 -7.71 16.64
CA SER A 28 -8.62 -8.97 16.20
C SER A 28 -7.86 -9.49 14.98
N PRO A 29 -6.97 -10.49 15.14
CA PRO A 29 -6.26 -11.10 14.01
C PRO A 29 -7.20 -11.72 12.99
N THR A 30 -8.29 -12.33 13.43
CA THR A 30 -9.29 -12.96 12.56
C THR A 30 -9.96 -11.92 11.66
N THR A 31 -10.41 -10.81 12.22
CA THR A 31 -11.02 -9.71 11.47
C THR A 31 -9.99 -9.08 10.53
N PHE A 32 -8.77 -8.81 11.03
CA PHE A 32 -7.70 -8.21 10.24
C PHE A 32 -7.33 -9.06 9.02
N ASN A 33 -7.09 -10.36 9.20
CA ASN A 33 -6.72 -11.26 8.12
C ASN A 33 -7.84 -11.40 7.08
N ARG A 34 -9.11 -11.47 7.52
CA ARG A 34 -10.26 -11.49 6.61
C ARG A 34 -10.35 -10.24 5.75
N ILE A 35 -10.12 -9.06 6.33
CA ILE A 35 -10.10 -7.81 5.56
C ILE A 35 -8.92 -7.79 4.60
N LEU A 36 -7.72 -8.13 5.07
CA LEU A 36 -6.51 -8.16 4.25
C LEU A 36 -6.68 -9.07 3.03
N GLU A 37 -7.19 -10.29 3.23
CA GLU A 37 -7.50 -11.21 2.13
C GLU A 37 -8.51 -10.63 1.14
N ARG A 38 -9.54 -9.91 1.62
CA ARG A 38 -10.50 -9.24 0.74
C ARG A 38 -9.87 -8.13 -0.07
N LEU A 39 -9.05 -7.29 0.55
CA LEU A 39 -8.34 -6.23 -0.13
C LEU A 39 -7.42 -6.80 -1.22
N GLN A 40 -6.72 -7.89 -0.93
CA GLN A 40 -5.89 -8.61 -1.90
C GLN A 40 -6.69 -9.17 -3.10
N ARG A 41 -7.98 -9.48 -2.95
CA ARG A 41 -8.86 -9.86 -4.08
C ARG A 41 -9.19 -8.68 -5.01
N ILE A 42 -9.15 -7.45 -4.50
CA ILE A 42 -9.48 -6.20 -5.22
C ILE A 42 -8.20 -5.46 -5.64
N GLN A 43 -7.10 -6.20 -5.83
CA GLN A 43 -5.80 -5.61 -6.11
C GLN A 43 -5.69 -4.98 -7.50
N SER A 44 -6.59 -5.28 -8.44
CA SER A 44 -6.57 -4.70 -9.80
C SER A 44 -7.77 -3.79 -10.04
N LEU A 45 -7.51 -2.64 -10.67
CA LEU A 45 -8.53 -1.67 -11.03
C LEU A 45 -8.32 -1.15 -12.44
N GLN A 46 -9.35 -1.29 -13.29
CA GLN A 46 -9.38 -0.65 -14.60
C GLN A 46 -9.70 0.85 -14.45
N VAL A 47 -8.81 1.69 -14.96
CA VAL A 47 -8.90 3.17 -14.86
C VAL A 47 -9.13 3.85 -16.22
N SER A 48 -9.03 3.09 -17.31
CA SER A 48 -9.35 3.56 -18.66
C SER A 48 -9.74 2.37 -19.55
N ASP A 49 -10.64 2.59 -20.50
CA ASP A 49 -11.12 1.57 -21.44
C ASP A 49 -10.40 1.64 -22.80
N ASN A 50 -9.95 2.84 -23.20
CA ASN A 50 -9.30 3.07 -24.49
C ASN A 50 -8.19 4.14 -24.39
N PRO A 51 -6.90 3.75 -24.40
CA PRO A 51 -6.44 2.36 -24.30
C PRO A 51 -6.83 1.76 -22.95
N LYS A 52 -7.10 0.45 -22.92
CA LYS A 52 -7.37 -0.25 -21.65
C LYS A 52 -6.18 -0.07 -20.72
N ARG A 53 -6.41 0.48 -19.53
CA ARG A 53 -5.39 0.63 -18.48
C ARG A 53 -5.88 0.04 -17.18
N VAL A 54 -5.01 -0.77 -16.58
CA VAL A 54 -5.23 -1.39 -15.28
C VAL A 54 -4.08 -1.01 -14.37
N ILE A 55 -4.42 -0.54 -13.18
CA ILE A 55 -3.47 -0.35 -12.08
C ILE A 55 -3.54 -1.52 -11.13
N VAL A 56 -2.44 -1.81 -10.45
CA VAL A 56 -2.36 -2.90 -9.48
C VAL A 56 -1.88 -2.36 -8.14
N ALA A 57 -2.63 -2.63 -7.07
CA ALA A 57 -2.23 -2.39 -5.70
C ALA A 57 -1.52 -3.62 -5.10
N ASN A 58 -0.55 -3.39 -4.23
CA ASN A 58 0.04 -4.40 -3.37
C ASN A 58 -0.37 -4.10 -1.92
N PHE A 59 -1.41 -4.79 -1.45
CA PHE A 59 -1.87 -4.68 -0.07
C PHE A 59 -1.04 -5.58 0.85
N THR A 60 -0.28 -4.96 1.76
CA THR A 60 0.59 -5.67 2.71
C THR A 60 0.43 -5.17 4.14
N SER A 61 0.59 -6.06 5.11
CA SER A 61 0.59 -5.72 6.54
C SER A 61 1.97 -5.34 7.09
N SER A 62 3.02 -5.61 6.32
CA SER A 62 4.40 -5.32 6.70
C SER A 62 5.23 -4.88 5.50
N VAL A 63 6.25 -4.08 5.78
CA VAL A 63 7.16 -3.50 4.79
C VAL A 63 8.59 -3.74 5.23
N ASN A 64 9.48 -3.97 4.26
CA ASN A 64 10.90 -4.14 4.53
C ASN A 64 11.55 -2.75 4.60
N ALA A 65 11.95 -2.34 5.81
CA ALA A 65 12.58 -1.04 6.05
C ALA A 65 13.86 -0.84 5.22
N SER A 66 14.61 -1.90 4.90
CA SER A 66 15.79 -1.81 4.04
C SER A 66 15.42 -1.49 2.60
N LEU A 67 14.34 -2.07 2.07
CA LEU A 67 13.86 -1.78 0.71
C LEU A 67 13.23 -0.39 0.60
N LEU A 68 12.55 0.07 1.66
CA LEU A 68 11.93 1.40 1.71
C LEU A 68 12.94 2.53 1.54
N LYS A 69 14.18 2.37 2.05
CA LYS A 69 15.27 3.35 1.85
C LYS A 69 15.58 3.60 0.38
N PHE A 70 15.30 2.62 -0.48
CA PHE A 70 15.47 2.72 -1.93
C PHE A 70 14.21 3.22 -2.65
N GLY A 71 13.17 3.67 -1.93
CA GLY A 71 11.95 4.20 -2.51
C GLY A 71 12.18 5.38 -3.45
N GLU A 72 13.16 6.24 -3.14
CA GLU A 72 13.52 7.34 -4.05
C GLU A 72 14.07 6.87 -5.39
N LEU A 73 14.83 5.77 -5.35
CA LEU A 73 15.43 5.13 -6.52
C LEU A 73 14.44 4.26 -7.28
N GLN A 74 13.47 3.61 -6.62
CA GLN A 74 12.45 2.74 -7.22
C GLN A 74 11.07 3.03 -6.62
N ALA A 75 10.18 3.69 -7.39
CA ALA A 75 8.92 4.21 -6.84
C ALA A 75 7.98 3.12 -6.28
N HIS A 76 8.00 1.91 -6.84
CA HIS A 76 7.19 0.78 -6.36
C HIS A 76 7.52 0.34 -4.93
N ARG A 77 8.69 0.73 -4.39
CA ARG A 77 9.09 0.45 -3.02
C ARG A 77 8.51 1.47 -2.03
N ARG A 78 7.94 2.58 -2.48
CA ARG A 78 7.39 3.66 -1.63
C ARG A 78 6.02 3.27 -1.09
N VAL A 79 5.73 3.56 0.18
CA VAL A 79 4.36 3.46 0.70
C VAL A 79 3.57 4.63 0.14
N ILE A 80 2.66 4.33 -0.79
CA ILE A 80 1.85 5.33 -1.50
C ILE A 80 0.46 5.43 -0.87
N GLY A 81 -0.06 4.32 -0.32
CA GLY A 81 -1.33 4.29 0.39
C GLY A 81 -1.20 3.73 1.80
N LEU A 82 -2.02 4.23 2.71
CA LEU A 82 -2.20 3.67 4.05
C LEU A 82 -3.68 3.35 4.29
N ILE A 83 -3.96 2.14 4.73
CA ILE A 83 -5.28 1.73 5.22
C ILE A 83 -5.17 1.39 6.70
N GLY A 84 -5.84 2.17 7.54
CA GLY A 84 -6.07 1.84 8.94
C GLY A 84 -7.28 0.92 9.09
N ILE A 85 -7.20 -0.06 9.99
CA ILE A 85 -8.32 -0.92 10.37
C ILE A 85 -8.57 -0.71 11.86
N ILE A 86 -9.80 -0.32 12.19
CA ILE A 86 -10.27 -0.13 13.56
C ILE A 86 -11.51 -0.99 13.77
N HIS A 87 -11.51 -1.77 14.84
CA HIS A 87 -12.59 -2.68 15.17
C HIS A 87 -13.15 -2.37 16.56
N CYS A 88 -14.47 -2.27 16.67
CA CYS A 88 -15.13 -2.08 17.96
C CYS A 88 -15.05 -3.38 18.78
N ASN A 89 -14.65 -3.27 20.05
CA ASN A 89 -14.61 -4.40 20.98
C ASN A 89 -15.91 -4.56 21.79
N LYS A 90 -16.86 -3.63 21.65
CA LYS A 90 -18.13 -3.69 22.38
C LYS A 90 -19.09 -4.60 21.62
N ALA A 91 -19.83 -5.42 22.36
CA ALA A 91 -20.94 -6.17 21.77
C ALA A 91 -21.93 -5.17 21.11
N PRO A 92 -22.57 -5.52 19.99
CA PRO A 92 -23.45 -4.61 19.25
C PRO A 92 -24.53 -3.94 20.11
N ASN A 93 -24.91 -4.56 21.24
CA ASN A 93 -26.00 -4.11 22.12
C ASN A 93 -25.61 -3.01 23.12
N GLU A 94 -24.32 -2.66 23.28
CA GLU A 94 -23.89 -1.60 24.22
C GLU A 94 -23.72 -0.23 23.55
N CYS A 95 -23.73 -0.17 22.21
CA CYS A 95 -23.48 1.08 21.50
C CYS A 95 -24.72 1.99 21.41
N GLU A 96 -25.92 1.42 21.57
CA GLU A 96 -27.19 2.18 21.54
C GLU A 96 -27.51 2.86 22.88
N GLN A 97 -26.99 2.35 24.01
CA GLN A 97 -27.36 2.85 25.35
C GLN A 97 -26.53 4.05 25.83
N ALA A 98 -25.43 4.38 25.15
CA ALA A 98 -24.58 5.52 25.51
C ALA A 98 -25.22 6.88 25.17
N SER A 99 -26.28 6.90 24.36
CA SER A 99 -26.95 8.13 23.92
C SER A 99 -28.06 8.60 24.86
N THR A 100 -28.48 7.78 25.84
CA THR A 100 -29.64 8.08 26.72
C THR A 100 -29.28 8.42 28.16
N SER A 101 -28.02 8.30 28.57
CA SER A 101 -27.61 8.52 29.98
C SER A 101 -27.04 9.91 30.29
N ALA A 102 -27.12 10.88 29.37
CA ALA A 102 -26.57 12.24 29.54
C ALA A 102 -27.59 13.29 30.03
N LEU A 103 -28.80 12.90 30.43
CA LEU A 103 -29.82 13.80 30.97
C LEU A 103 -30.42 13.17 32.22
N ASN A 104 -29.74 13.36 33.36
CA ASN A 104 -30.32 13.41 34.70
C ASN A 104 -29.18 13.84 35.65
N GLY A 105 -28.92 15.14 35.65
CA GLY A 105 -28.24 15.78 36.77
C GLY A 105 -29.31 16.27 37.74
N ASP A 106 -29.26 15.79 38.98
CA ASP A 106 -29.72 16.55 40.16
C ASP A 106 -29.03 16.02 41.43
N VAL A 107 -28.23 16.92 42.01
CA VAL A 107 -28.02 17.34 43.41
C VAL A 107 -28.53 16.40 44.53
N ASP A 108 -27.67 16.00 45.48
CA ASP A 108 -27.71 16.54 46.87
C ASP A 108 -26.52 16.11 47.79
N GLU A 109 -26.34 16.92 48.82
CA GLU A 109 -25.21 17.10 49.75
C GLU A 109 -25.15 16.16 50.99
N THR A 110 -23.91 15.92 51.44
CA THR A 110 -23.35 15.89 52.82
C THR A 110 -23.86 14.94 53.94
N SER A 111 -22.89 14.21 54.54
CA SER A 111 -22.59 13.99 55.99
C SER A 111 -22.63 12.57 56.57
N SER A 112 -21.48 12.16 57.18
CA SER A 112 -21.20 11.38 58.42
C SER A 112 -22.05 10.13 58.79
N SER A 113 -21.59 9.02 59.38
CA SER A 113 -20.41 8.66 60.18
C SER A 113 -20.36 7.11 60.40
N ASP A 114 -19.24 6.65 60.98
CA ASP A 114 -19.09 5.51 61.91
C ASP A 114 -18.70 4.08 61.46
N ALA A 115 -17.46 3.75 61.89
CA ALA A 115 -17.07 2.62 62.74
C ALA A 115 -16.73 1.23 62.14
N SER A 116 -15.40 0.97 62.12
CA SER A 116 -14.66 -0.21 62.63
C SER A 116 -15.04 -1.64 62.18
N THR A 117 -14.07 -2.42 61.67
CA THR A 117 -13.31 -3.43 62.46
C THR A 117 -12.12 -3.99 61.65
N ASP A 118 -10.95 -4.10 62.31
CA ASP A 118 -9.77 -4.86 61.87
C ASP A 118 -10.01 -6.37 61.87
N THR A 119 -9.40 -7.15 60.96
CA THR A 119 -8.31 -8.11 61.27
C THR A 119 -7.94 -9.08 60.13
N HIS A 120 -6.62 -9.22 59.97
CA HIS A 120 -5.81 -10.38 59.56
C HIS A 120 -5.99 -11.11 58.22
N ALA A 121 -4.90 -11.02 57.45
CA ALA A 121 -4.53 -11.86 56.34
C ALA A 121 -4.30 -13.34 56.72
N THR A 122 -4.77 -14.28 55.88
CA THR A 122 -4.02 -15.49 55.56
C THR A 122 -4.43 -16.06 54.19
N ARG A 123 -3.41 -16.46 53.44
CA ARG A 123 -3.42 -16.91 52.04
C ARG A 123 -4.21 -18.21 51.85
N ARG A 124 -5.02 -18.27 50.79
CA ARG A 124 -5.17 -19.49 49.95
C ARG A 124 -5.44 -19.09 48.50
N ALA A 125 -4.46 -19.39 47.66
CA ALA A 125 -4.55 -19.28 46.21
C ALA A 125 -5.47 -20.37 45.67
N SER A 126 -6.40 -20.01 44.80
CA SER A 126 -6.86 -20.90 43.73
C SER A 126 -7.19 -20.07 42.49
N SER A 127 -6.43 -20.37 41.45
CA SER A 127 -6.43 -19.92 40.07
C SER A 127 -7.79 -19.87 39.37
N SER A 128 -8.11 -18.75 38.73
CA SER A 128 -8.72 -18.75 37.39
C SER A 128 -8.63 -17.35 36.75
N ARG A 129 -8.05 -17.31 35.54
CA ARG A 129 -7.98 -16.20 34.56
C ARG A 129 -7.37 -14.87 35.03
N ARG A 130 -6.04 -14.85 35.04
CA ARG A 130 -5.30 -13.67 34.55
C ARG A 130 -5.46 -13.58 33.03
N GLN A 131 -6.56 -13.01 32.57
CA GLN A 131 -6.66 -12.53 31.19
C GLN A 131 -6.18 -11.09 31.21
N SER A 132 -5.03 -10.85 30.58
CA SER A 132 -4.35 -9.57 30.52
C SER A 132 -5.32 -8.46 30.11
N CYS A 133 -5.44 -7.46 30.98
CA CYS A 133 -6.01 -6.16 30.69
C CYS A 133 -5.26 -5.50 29.51
N LEU A 134 -5.76 -5.71 28.28
CA LEU A 134 -5.44 -4.83 27.16
C LEU A 134 -6.23 -3.54 27.38
N SER A 135 -5.55 -2.46 27.71
CA SER A 135 -6.16 -1.13 27.81
C SER A 135 -6.96 -0.82 26.54
N SER A 136 -8.28 -0.68 26.67
CA SER A 136 -9.12 -0.21 25.57
C SER A 136 -8.75 1.25 25.30
N LEU A 137 -7.95 1.48 24.27
CA LEU A 137 -7.60 2.84 23.83
C LEU A 137 -8.87 3.60 23.44
N SER A 138 -8.94 4.88 23.81
CA SER A 138 -10.02 5.75 23.38
C SER A 138 -9.91 6.10 21.89
N LEU A 139 -11.01 6.52 21.25
CA LEU A 139 -10.99 6.92 19.84
C LEU A 139 -9.96 8.03 19.53
N PRO A 140 -9.80 9.08 20.36
CA PRO A 140 -8.74 10.06 20.15
C PRO A 140 -7.32 9.47 20.20
N GLN A 141 -7.06 8.51 21.10
CA GLN A 141 -5.77 7.82 21.17
C GLN A 141 -5.54 6.95 19.93
N ILE A 142 -6.57 6.27 19.44
CA ILE A 142 -6.52 5.48 18.21
C ILE A 142 -6.22 6.39 17.01
N LYS A 143 -6.88 7.55 16.93
CA LYS A 143 -6.62 8.56 15.88
C LYS A 143 -5.17 9.06 15.92
N GLN A 144 -4.64 9.34 17.10
CA GLN A 144 -3.24 9.76 17.26
C GLN A 144 -2.25 8.70 16.75
N LEU A 145 -2.51 7.41 17.00
CA LEU A 145 -1.68 6.33 16.47
C LEU A 145 -1.77 6.23 14.94
N TYR A 146 -2.98 6.39 14.38
CA TYR A 146 -3.19 6.44 12.94
C TYR A 146 -2.44 7.61 12.30
N ASP A 147 -2.52 8.80 12.88
CA ASP A 147 -1.81 9.99 12.38
C ASP A 147 -0.29 9.86 12.51
N SER A 148 0.20 9.27 13.61
CA SER A 148 1.62 8.96 13.77
C SER A 148 2.11 8.01 12.67
N SER A 149 1.30 7.02 12.29
CA SER A 149 1.61 6.12 11.18
C SER A 149 1.55 6.80 9.82
N LYS A 150 0.73 7.85 9.63
CA LYS A 150 0.73 8.66 8.40
C LYS A 150 2.01 9.48 8.31
N GLU A 151 2.42 10.09 9.42
CA GLU A 151 3.61 10.93 9.47
C GLU A 151 4.89 10.14 9.16
N GLU A 152 4.97 8.87 9.57
CA GLU A 152 6.09 7.97 9.25
C GLU A 152 6.36 7.87 7.73
N TYR A 153 5.32 8.01 6.89
CA TYR A 153 5.41 7.89 5.43
C TYR A 153 5.06 9.19 4.69
N SER A 154 5.04 10.34 5.37
CA SER A 154 4.53 11.62 4.82
C SER A 154 5.23 12.07 3.52
N SER A 155 6.49 11.69 3.33
CA SER A 155 7.26 12.01 2.12
C SER A 155 6.79 11.28 0.86
N THR A 156 6.14 10.12 0.99
CA THR A 156 5.70 9.28 -0.14
C THR A 156 4.20 9.01 -0.19
N LEU A 157 3.53 9.12 0.95
CA LEU A 157 2.10 8.84 1.11
C LEU A 157 1.28 9.80 0.23
N VAL A 158 0.36 9.23 -0.54
CA VAL A 158 -0.52 9.95 -1.48
C VAL A 158 -1.93 10.10 -0.91
N ASP A 159 -2.50 9.02 -0.39
CA ASP A 159 -3.80 9.02 0.27
C ASP A 159 -3.80 8.03 1.44
N SER A 160 -4.67 8.27 2.41
CA SER A 160 -4.84 7.41 3.59
C SER A 160 -6.31 7.29 3.96
N ARG A 161 -6.78 6.07 4.19
CA ARG A 161 -8.17 5.80 4.59
C ARG A 161 -8.20 4.92 5.83
N CYS A 162 -9.31 4.96 6.55
CA CYS A 162 -9.54 4.19 7.75
C CYS A 162 -10.85 3.40 7.62
N ILE A 163 -10.73 2.08 7.68
CA ILE A 163 -11.85 1.15 7.74
C ILE A 163 -12.27 0.99 9.20
N THR A 164 -13.51 1.31 9.52
CA THR A 164 -14.11 1.11 10.85
C THR A 164 -15.19 0.05 10.78
N ILE A 165 -15.18 -0.88 11.75
CA ILE A 165 -16.19 -1.94 11.85
C ILE A 165 -16.86 -1.89 13.22
N GLY A 166 -18.19 -1.85 13.23
CA GLY A 166 -19.02 -1.93 14.44
C GLY A 166 -19.05 -0.64 15.27
N TYR A 167 -18.73 0.50 14.66
CA TYR A 167 -18.88 1.84 15.26
C TYR A 167 -20.03 2.58 14.59
N ALA A 168 -20.84 3.28 15.37
CA ALA A 168 -21.82 4.22 14.84
C ALA A 168 -21.12 5.40 14.16
N ASN A 169 -21.63 5.84 13.01
CA ASN A 169 -21.02 6.90 12.20
C ASN A 169 -20.91 8.23 12.95
N ASP A 170 -21.91 8.57 13.78
CA ASP A 170 -21.98 9.83 14.50
C ASP A 170 -20.82 10.02 15.49
N VAL A 171 -20.32 8.93 16.08
CA VAL A 171 -19.19 8.97 17.02
C VAL A 171 -17.86 9.19 16.28
N LEU A 172 -17.78 8.74 15.02
CA LEU A 172 -16.55 8.78 14.23
C LEU A 172 -16.41 10.09 13.45
N SER A 173 -17.51 10.74 13.07
CA SER A 173 -17.51 12.00 12.32
C SER A 173 -16.82 13.15 13.06
N ASP A 174 -16.81 13.11 14.39
CA ASP A 174 -16.12 14.11 15.21
C ASP A 174 -14.59 13.93 15.20
N THR A 175 -14.11 12.73 14.89
CA THR A 175 -12.68 12.36 14.99
C THR A 175 -12.00 12.18 13.63
N TRP A 176 -12.73 11.71 12.61
CA TRP A 176 -12.24 11.52 11.24
C TRP A 176 -13.00 12.37 10.24
N SER A 177 -12.27 12.85 9.22
CA SER A 177 -12.92 13.48 8.07
C SER A 177 -13.72 12.45 7.26
N SER A 178 -14.83 12.88 6.66
CA SER A 178 -15.66 12.01 5.80
C SER A 178 -14.88 11.41 4.64
N ARG A 179 -13.85 12.11 4.15
CA ARG A 179 -12.95 11.59 3.12
C ARG A 179 -12.10 10.44 3.65
N GLU A 180 -11.62 10.49 4.88
CA GLU A 180 -10.74 9.44 5.40
C GLU A 180 -11.48 8.19 5.86
N LEU A 181 -12.78 8.28 6.13
CA LEU A 181 -13.53 7.22 6.79
C LEU A 181 -14.26 6.28 5.80
N LEU A 182 -14.10 4.97 6.02
CA LEU A 182 -14.89 3.90 5.40
C LEU A 182 -15.52 3.07 6.52
N SER A 183 -16.78 3.37 6.86
CA SER A 183 -17.46 2.76 8.01
C SER A 183 -18.44 1.67 7.59
N PHE A 184 -18.39 0.54 8.31
CA PHE A 184 -19.22 -0.64 8.06
C PHE A 184 -19.79 -1.17 9.39
N ASN A 185 -21.03 -1.64 9.38
CA ASN A 185 -21.63 -2.23 10.58
C ASN A 185 -21.14 -3.67 10.78
N SER A 186 -20.94 -4.40 9.69
CA SER A 186 -20.41 -5.76 9.70
C SER A 186 -19.49 -6.02 8.50
N LEU A 187 -18.74 -7.11 8.58
CA LEU A 187 -17.94 -7.61 7.46
C LEU A 187 -18.80 -8.18 6.32
N GLU A 188 -20.13 -8.25 6.42
CA GLU A 188 -20.97 -8.81 5.35
C GLU A 188 -21.26 -7.80 4.24
N GLU A 189 -21.01 -6.51 4.48
CA GLU A 189 -21.16 -5.42 3.51
C GLU A 189 -19.99 -5.40 2.50
N SER A 190 -19.85 -6.47 1.71
CA SER A 190 -18.72 -6.63 0.80
C SER A 190 -18.69 -5.55 -0.29
N ASP A 191 -19.84 -5.25 -0.91
CA ASP A 191 -19.90 -4.36 -2.07
C ASP A 191 -19.55 -2.90 -1.74
N SER A 192 -19.98 -2.40 -0.57
CA SER A 192 -19.65 -1.04 -0.13
C SER A 192 -18.15 -0.90 0.18
N LEU A 193 -17.55 -1.93 0.80
CA LEU A 193 -16.10 -2.00 1.02
C LEU A 193 -15.34 -1.99 -0.30
N GLU A 194 -15.73 -2.85 -1.25
CA GLU A 194 -15.09 -2.88 -2.56
C GLU A 194 -15.15 -1.53 -3.26
N ASN A 195 -16.31 -0.89 -3.26
CA ASN A 195 -16.49 0.42 -3.89
C ASN A 195 -15.62 1.50 -3.22
N GLY A 196 -15.58 1.53 -1.89
CA GLY A 196 -14.73 2.47 -1.15
C GLY A 196 -13.23 2.27 -1.44
N ILE A 197 -12.79 1.03 -1.57
CA ILE A 197 -11.40 0.70 -1.89
C ILE A 197 -11.05 1.00 -3.34
N ARG A 198 -11.96 0.73 -4.29
CA ARG A 198 -11.76 1.14 -5.69
C ARG A 198 -11.66 2.65 -5.80
N GLU A 199 -12.47 3.41 -5.06
CA GLU A 199 -12.38 4.87 -5.04
C GLU A 199 -11.07 5.38 -4.42
N PHE A 200 -10.61 4.76 -3.34
CA PHE A 200 -9.29 5.01 -2.77
C PHE A 200 -8.15 4.71 -3.76
N MET A 201 -8.24 3.63 -4.53
CA MET A 201 -7.27 3.34 -5.58
C MET A 201 -7.32 4.38 -6.71
N ARG A 202 -8.50 4.87 -7.09
CA ARG A 202 -8.65 5.95 -8.07
C ARG A 202 -8.03 7.26 -7.60
N SER A 203 -8.23 7.64 -6.34
CA SER A 203 -7.64 8.88 -5.80
C SER A 203 -6.11 8.83 -5.84
N ILE A 204 -5.50 7.69 -5.46
CA ILE A 204 -4.05 7.47 -5.59
C ILE A 204 -3.62 7.58 -7.06
N PHE A 205 -4.34 6.88 -7.95
CA PHE A 205 -4.04 6.88 -9.37
C PHE A 205 -4.01 8.29 -9.97
N PHE A 206 -5.00 9.13 -9.69
CA PHE A 206 -5.04 10.49 -10.25
C PHE A 206 -3.85 11.35 -9.81
N VAL A 207 -3.41 11.21 -8.57
CA VAL A 207 -2.23 11.95 -8.09
C VAL A 207 -0.95 11.45 -8.75
N ILE A 208 -0.76 10.13 -8.88
CA ILE A 208 0.41 9.56 -9.57
C ILE A 208 0.40 9.95 -11.05
N GLU A 209 -0.76 9.88 -11.70
CA GLU A 209 -0.94 10.26 -13.10
C GLU A 209 -0.62 11.74 -13.31
N SER A 210 -1.05 12.62 -12.40
CA SER A 210 -0.67 14.03 -12.42
C SER A 210 0.84 14.23 -12.29
N ARG A 211 1.52 13.50 -11.39
CA ARG A 211 2.98 13.57 -11.23
C ARG A 211 3.72 13.04 -12.46
N ARG A 212 3.18 12.02 -13.12
CA ARG A 212 3.70 11.48 -14.39
C ARG A 212 3.67 12.51 -15.51
N LEU A 213 2.60 13.31 -15.57
CA LEU A 213 2.39 14.31 -16.62
C LEU A 213 3.16 15.62 -16.36
N ASP A 214 3.62 15.86 -15.14
CA ASP A 214 4.40 17.06 -14.81
C ASP A 214 5.85 16.96 -15.32
N LEU A 215 6.08 17.52 -16.51
CA LEU A 215 7.40 17.66 -17.12
C LEU A 215 7.99 19.07 -16.95
N SER A 216 7.45 19.88 -16.04
CA SER A 216 7.90 21.27 -15.84
C SER A 216 9.38 21.38 -15.50
N PHE A 217 9.92 20.37 -14.80
CA PHE A 217 11.32 20.28 -14.40
C PHE A 217 12.33 20.33 -15.56
N GLU A 218 11.93 19.98 -16.79
CA GLU A 218 12.81 20.04 -17.96
C GLU A 218 13.16 21.49 -18.34
N LYS A 219 12.27 22.43 -18.01
CA LYS A 219 12.39 23.85 -18.35
C LYS A 219 13.03 24.68 -17.24
N VAL A 220 12.97 24.21 -15.99
CA VAL A 220 13.54 24.93 -14.83
C VAL A 220 15.07 24.97 -14.94
N GLU A 221 15.69 26.09 -14.56
CA GLU A 221 17.14 26.25 -14.59
C GLU A 221 17.84 25.32 -13.58
N ASN A 222 17.31 25.29 -12.35
CA ASN A 222 17.81 24.48 -11.24
C ASN A 222 16.75 23.44 -10.81
N PRO A 223 16.57 22.35 -11.57
CA PRO A 223 15.62 21.31 -11.21
C PRO A 223 16.02 20.60 -9.91
N PRO A 224 15.04 20.08 -9.14
CA PRO A 224 15.33 19.27 -7.97
C PRO A 224 16.12 18.01 -8.37
N CYS A 225 16.99 17.55 -7.48
CA CYS A 225 17.80 16.36 -7.70
C CYS A 225 17.39 15.28 -6.69
N PRO A 226 16.52 14.33 -7.08
CA PRO A 226 16.20 13.20 -6.23
C PRO A 226 17.47 12.49 -5.75
N ALA A 227 17.52 12.09 -4.49
CA ALA A 227 18.70 11.45 -3.91
C ALA A 227 18.27 10.42 -2.86
N LEU A 228 19.06 9.36 -2.75
CA LEU A 228 18.87 8.37 -1.70
C LEU A 228 19.37 8.89 -0.34
N PRO A 229 18.79 8.39 0.78
CA PRO A 229 19.39 8.54 2.09
C PRO A 229 20.85 8.09 2.07
N ASP A 230 21.74 8.89 2.64
CA ASP A 230 23.18 8.68 2.66
C ASP A 230 23.90 8.60 1.30
N GLU A 231 23.25 8.89 0.17
CA GLU A 231 23.92 8.81 -1.15
C GLU A 231 25.19 9.68 -1.21
N GLN A 232 25.19 10.78 -0.47
CA GLN A 232 26.29 11.75 -0.39
C GLN A 232 27.61 11.12 0.07
N LYS A 233 27.59 10.06 0.91
CA LYS A 233 28.81 9.41 1.41
C LYS A 233 29.60 8.67 0.32
N TYR A 234 28.97 8.38 -0.80
CA TYR A 234 29.57 7.70 -1.94
C TYR A 234 29.88 8.64 -3.11
N ARG A 235 29.60 9.94 -2.97
CA ARG A 235 29.96 10.95 -3.98
C ARG A 235 31.43 11.30 -3.84
N MET A 236 32.17 11.18 -4.94
CA MET A 236 33.56 11.62 -5.01
C MET A 236 33.61 13.07 -5.48
N GLY A 237 34.13 13.97 -4.65
CA GLY A 237 34.33 15.39 -4.98
C GLY A 237 33.09 16.29 -4.79
N LEU A 238 33.27 17.59 -5.03
CA LEU A 238 32.23 18.60 -4.90
C LEU A 238 31.49 18.77 -6.23
N GLU A 239 30.18 18.49 -6.26
CA GLU A 239 29.37 18.65 -7.47
C GLU A 239 29.07 20.14 -7.73
N ASN A 240 29.41 20.62 -8.93
CA ASN A 240 29.05 21.96 -9.35
C ASN A 240 27.56 22.03 -9.75
N LYS A 241 26.71 22.49 -8.82
CA LYS A 241 25.25 22.58 -8.99
C LYS A 241 24.80 23.50 -10.13
N THR A 242 25.62 24.46 -10.55
CA THR A 242 25.30 25.37 -11.65
C THR A 242 25.73 24.82 -13.02
N SER A 243 26.42 23.67 -13.04
CA SER A 243 26.91 23.10 -14.29
C SER A 243 25.78 22.49 -15.13
N LYS A 244 25.92 22.60 -16.46
CA LYS A 244 25.02 21.93 -17.41
C LYS A 244 24.97 20.41 -17.20
N GLN A 245 26.08 19.81 -16.79
CA GLN A 245 26.16 18.37 -16.50
C GLN A 245 25.34 18.00 -15.26
N TYR A 246 25.43 18.78 -14.18
CA TYR A 246 24.60 18.56 -12.99
C TYR A 246 23.11 18.75 -13.30
N LYS A 247 22.75 19.77 -14.09
CA LYS A 247 21.38 19.94 -14.56
C LYS A 247 20.86 18.71 -15.31
N ARG A 248 21.64 18.18 -16.27
CA ARG A 248 21.28 16.96 -17.01
C ARG A 248 21.12 15.75 -16.10
N LYS A 249 22.00 15.60 -15.11
CA LYS A 249 21.87 14.57 -14.07
C LYS A 249 20.52 14.66 -13.35
N CYS A 250 20.15 15.83 -12.86
CA CYS A 250 18.88 16.06 -12.16
C CYS A 250 17.68 15.71 -13.05
N VAL A 251 17.68 16.20 -14.30
CA VAL A 251 16.62 15.88 -15.28
C VAL A 251 16.57 14.39 -15.56
N GLY A 252 17.71 13.71 -15.70
CA GLY A 252 17.79 12.26 -15.89
C GLY A 252 17.14 11.48 -14.74
N ARG A 253 17.40 11.88 -13.49
CA ARG A 253 16.78 11.27 -12.29
C ARG A 253 15.27 11.50 -12.23
N LEU A 254 14.81 12.73 -12.50
CA LEU A 254 13.37 13.05 -12.52
C LEU A 254 12.65 12.30 -13.65
N ARG A 255 13.26 12.21 -14.84
CA ARG A 255 12.75 11.42 -15.97
C ARG A 255 12.63 9.94 -15.60
N LYS A 256 13.56 9.40 -14.81
CA LYS A 256 13.48 8.04 -14.25
C LYS A 256 12.24 7.88 -13.37
N GLN A 257 11.97 8.82 -12.47
CA GLN A 257 10.79 8.77 -11.60
C GLN A 257 9.48 8.86 -12.41
N VAL A 258 9.45 9.70 -13.45
CA VAL A 258 8.31 9.75 -14.39
C VAL A 258 8.12 8.40 -15.09
N ALA A 259 9.21 7.72 -15.46
CA ALA A 259 9.13 6.38 -16.05
C ALA A 259 8.56 5.34 -15.06
N ASP A 260 8.97 5.38 -13.78
CA ASP A 260 8.38 4.53 -12.74
C ASP A 260 6.88 4.76 -12.60
N TYR A 261 6.45 6.02 -12.54
CA TYR A 261 5.01 6.36 -12.47
C TYR A 261 4.27 5.91 -13.72
N THR A 262 4.88 6.02 -14.90
CA THR A 262 4.31 5.53 -16.17
C THR A 262 4.09 4.02 -16.15
N LEU A 263 5.01 3.26 -15.57
CA LEU A 263 4.86 1.82 -15.41
C LEU A 263 3.74 1.49 -14.41
N MET A 264 3.72 2.15 -13.25
CA MET A 264 2.72 1.93 -12.20
C MET A 264 1.30 2.35 -12.59
N THR A 265 1.14 3.28 -13.54
CA THR A 265 -0.17 3.68 -14.09
C THR A 265 -0.64 2.83 -15.28
N GLY A 266 0.03 1.71 -15.55
CA GLY A 266 -0.40 0.71 -16.53
C GLY A 266 -0.05 1.07 -17.98
N LEU A 267 1.06 1.78 -18.20
CA LEU A 267 1.53 2.18 -19.53
C LEU A 267 2.95 1.64 -19.82
N PRO A 268 3.16 0.31 -19.82
CA PRO A 268 4.50 -0.26 -19.88
C PRO A 268 5.25 0.06 -21.18
N THR A 269 4.56 0.17 -22.32
CA THR A 269 5.17 0.56 -23.61
C THR A 269 5.71 1.99 -23.55
N LEU A 270 4.95 2.94 -22.99
CA LEU A 270 5.43 4.31 -22.83
C LEU A 270 6.53 4.42 -21.76
N ALA A 271 6.51 3.54 -20.76
CA ALA A 271 7.55 3.48 -19.75
C ALA A 271 8.91 3.11 -20.36
N LEU A 272 8.97 2.22 -21.38
CA LEU A 272 10.21 1.90 -22.08
C LEU A 272 10.88 3.15 -22.68
N ASP A 273 10.11 3.98 -23.39
CA ASP A 273 10.62 5.21 -24.00
C ASP A 273 11.07 6.22 -22.93
N ALA A 274 10.31 6.33 -21.84
CA ALA A 274 10.64 7.22 -20.73
C ALA A 274 11.93 6.78 -20.01
N TYR A 275 12.10 5.48 -19.75
CA TYR A 275 13.33 4.92 -19.19
C TYR A 275 14.50 5.10 -20.15
N GLN A 276 14.31 4.87 -21.44
CA GLN A 276 15.37 5.05 -22.44
C GLN A 276 15.87 6.51 -22.46
N ALA A 277 14.95 7.48 -22.45
CA ALA A 277 15.31 8.90 -22.35
C ALA A 277 16.09 9.23 -21.07
N SER A 278 15.73 8.62 -19.94
CA SER A 278 16.47 8.76 -18.68
C SER A 278 17.87 8.13 -18.77
N ILE A 279 17.98 6.93 -19.32
CA ILE A 279 19.24 6.19 -19.52
C ILE A 279 20.23 7.04 -20.31
N ASP A 280 19.79 7.67 -21.41
CA ASP A 280 20.68 8.45 -22.27
C ASP A 280 21.22 9.70 -21.55
N LEU A 281 20.42 10.35 -20.70
CA LEU A 281 20.86 11.47 -19.87
C LEU A 281 21.83 11.03 -18.76
N LEU A 282 21.51 9.94 -18.05
CA LEU A 282 22.28 9.45 -16.93
C LEU A 282 23.65 8.89 -17.36
N LYS A 283 23.72 8.25 -18.54
CA LYS A 283 24.98 7.85 -19.18
C LYS A 283 25.92 9.03 -19.41
N GLN A 284 25.41 10.13 -19.98
CA GLN A 284 26.23 11.32 -20.26
C GLN A 284 26.80 11.98 -18.99
N CYS A 285 26.11 11.79 -17.86
CA CYS A 285 26.50 12.39 -16.59
C CYS A 285 27.26 11.42 -15.67
N ASN A 286 27.51 10.18 -16.13
CA ASN A 286 28.14 9.11 -15.36
C ASN A 286 27.47 8.83 -14.01
N ASP A 287 26.13 8.94 -13.94
CA ASP A 287 25.35 8.69 -12.73
C ASP A 287 24.98 7.21 -12.62
N LEU A 288 25.99 6.38 -12.33
CA LEU A 288 25.91 4.92 -12.46
C LEU A 288 24.80 4.28 -11.61
N LEU A 289 24.55 4.81 -10.40
CA LEU A 289 23.53 4.27 -9.49
C LEU A 289 22.12 4.44 -10.07
N TRP A 290 21.80 5.65 -10.51
CA TRP A 290 20.49 5.94 -11.10
C TRP A 290 20.36 5.34 -12.50
N LEU A 291 21.48 5.23 -13.23
CA LEU A 291 21.52 4.52 -14.52
C LEU A 291 21.16 3.04 -14.36
N ALA A 292 21.73 2.36 -13.36
CA ALA A 292 21.40 0.96 -13.05
C ALA A 292 19.91 0.79 -12.72
N ALA A 293 19.36 1.69 -11.90
CA ALA A 293 17.94 1.68 -11.56
C ALA A 293 17.02 1.94 -12.76
N ALA A 294 17.45 2.79 -13.70
CA ALA A 294 16.72 3.02 -14.96
C ALA A 294 16.75 1.77 -15.85
N TYR A 295 17.88 1.06 -15.93
CA TYR A 295 17.98 -0.22 -16.63
C TYR A 295 17.10 -1.32 -16.01
N GLU A 296 17.07 -1.40 -14.69
CA GLU A 296 16.19 -2.32 -13.95
C GLU A 296 14.71 -2.08 -14.32
N GLY A 297 14.27 -0.82 -14.26
CA GLY A 297 12.90 -0.44 -14.63
C GLY A 297 12.57 -0.68 -16.11
N TRP A 298 13.52 -0.39 -17.01
CA TRP A 298 13.39 -0.68 -18.45
C TRP A 298 13.22 -2.17 -18.70
N ALA A 299 14.07 -3.01 -18.09
CA ALA A 299 13.99 -4.46 -18.22
C ALA A 299 12.67 -5.01 -17.67
N CYS A 300 12.21 -4.52 -16.52
CA CYS A 300 10.91 -4.91 -15.96
C CYS A 300 9.74 -4.54 -16.88
N SER A 301 9.79 -3.35 -17.48
CA SER A 301 8.79 -2.89 -18.45
C SER A 301 8.75 -3.79 -19.68
N ALA A 302 9.92 -4.15 -20.23
CA ALA A 302 10.03 -5.07 -21.36
C ALA A 302 9.48 -6.47 -21.04
N MET A 303 9.76 -6.97 -19.82
CA MET A 303 9.23 -8.25 -19.35
C MET A 303 7.72 -8.24 -19.21
N ILE A 304 7.14 -7.16 -18.67
CA ILE A 304 5.69 -6.99 -18.55
C ILE A 304 5.02 -7.04 -19.92
N ILE A 305 5.57 -6.34 -20.93
CA ILE A 305 5.03 -6.34 -22.30
C ILE A 305 5.15 -7.72 -22.94
N LYS A 306 6.34 -8.35 -22.85
CA LYS A 306 6.63 -9.60 -23.54
C LYS A 306 5.76 -10.76 -23.06
N TYR A 307 5.45 -10.81 -21.77
CA TYR A 307 4.72 -11.91 -21.15
C TYR A 307 3.30 -11.53 -20.71
N ASP A 308 2.82 -10.34 -21.07
CA ASP A 308 1.52 -9.79 -20.65
C ASP A 308 1.21 -10.01 -19.16
N LEU A 309 2.20 -9.73 -18.30
CA LEU A 309 2.13 -10.05 -16.86
C LEU A 309 1.03 -9.24 -16.14
N THR A 310 0.48 -8.22 -16.78
CA THR A 310 -0.66 -7.43 -16.29
C THR A 310 -2.01 -8.07 -16.59
N GLY A 311 -2.10 -8.93 -17.61
CA GLY A 311 -3.31 -9.68 -17.95
C GLY A 311 -3.68 -10.73 -16.90
N GLU A 312 -2.69 -11.42 -16.32
CA GLU A 312 -2.91 -12.46 -15.31
C GLU A 312 -3.35 -11.93 -13.93
N VAL A 313 -3.19 -10.63 -13.65
CA VAL A 313 -3.59 -10.00 -12.39
C VAL A 313 -5.09 -9.65 -12.37
N ILE A 314 -5.80 -9.92 -13.47
CA ILE A 314 -7.25 -9.85 -13.56
C ILE A 314 -7.79 -11.27 -13.33
N PRO A 315 -8.24 -11.65 -12.12
CA PRO A 315 -9.15 -12.78 -12.04
C PRO A 315 -10.39 -12.36 -12.85
N THR A 316 -10.66 -13.06 -13.93
CA THR A 316 -11.89 -12.89 -14.69
C THR A 316 -13.07 -13.21 -13.78
N SER A 317 -13.63 -12.21 -13.11
CA SER A 317 -14.89 -12.31 -12.37
C SER A 317 -16.12 -12.43 -13.29
N SER A 318 -15.92 -12.73 -14.57
CA SER A 318 -16.94 -13.37 -15.39
C SER A 318 -16.62 -14.86 -15.44
N MET A 319 -17.46 -15.64 -14.77
CA MET A 319 -17.66 -17.03 -15.17
C MET A 319 -18.18 -16.98 -16.61
N GLN A 320 -17.28 -16.95 -17.60
CA GLN A 320 -17.64 -17.14 -18.99
C GLN A 320 -18.16 -18.57 -19.07
N ARG A 321 -19.49 -18.69 -19.19
CA ARG A 321 -20.14 -19.95 -19.51
C ARG A 321 -19.57 -20.36 -20.87
N VAL A 322 -18.60 -21.27 -20.86
CA VAL A 322 -17.95 -21.78 -22.06
C VAL A 322 -19.05 -22.36 -22.95
N SER A 323 -19.37 -21.66 -24.03
CA SER A 323 -20.27 -22.18 -25.05
C SER A 323 -19.49 -23.26 -25.79
N SER A 324 -19.71 -24.50 -25.36
CA SER A 324 -19.29 -25.77 -25.98
C SER A 324 -18.11 -25.67 -26.95
N MET A 325 -16.88 -25.81 -26.43
CA MET A 325 -15.73 -26.11 -27.28
C MET A 325 -15.94 -27.44 -28.00
N THR A 326 -15.65 -27.47 -29.30
CA THR A 326 -15.71 -28.69 -30.10
C THR A 326 -14.50 -29.59 -29.79
N THR A 327 -14.63 -30.90 -30.01
CA THR A 327 -13.57 -31.89 -29.79
C THR A 327 -12.28 -31.59 -30.55
N ASP A 328 -12.37 -30.92 -31.70
CA ASP A 328 -11.20 -30.55 -32.49
C ASP A 328 -10.43 -29.37 -31.88
N GLN A 329 -11.13 -28.43 -31.24
CA GLN A 329 -10.50 -27.33 -30.49
C GLN A 329 -9.83 -27.82 -29.20
N MET A 330 -10.35 -28.89 -28.58
CA MET A 330 -9.68 -29.56 -27.45
C MET A 330 -8.39 -30.27 -27.88
N ARG A 331 -8.39 -30.91 -29.06
CA ARG A 331 -7.19 -31.56 -29.61
C ARG A 331 -6.11 -30.56 -29.99
N SER A 332 -6.47 -29.42 -30.60
CA SER A 332 -5.46 -28.40 -30.96
C SER A 332 -4.80 -27.77 -29.73
N LEU A 333 -5.54 -27.58 -28.63
CA LEU A 333 -4.96 -27.13 -27.37
C LEU A 333 -4.06 -28.17 -26.72
N HIS A 334 -4.43 -29.45 -26.81
CA HIS A 334 -3.60 -30.53 -26.32
C HIS A 334 -2.27 -30.61 -27.10
N ASP A 335 -2.31 -30.43 -28.42
CA ASP A 335 -1.10 -30.42 -29.24
C ASP A 335 -0.20 -29.18 -28.98
N LEU A 336 -0.79 -27.99 -28.74
CA LEU A 336 -0.04 -26.81 -28.28
C LEU A 336 0.61 -27.02 -26.90
N SER A 337 -0.10 -27.69 -25.98
CA SER A 337 0.43 -28.00 -24.65
C SER A 337 1.59 -29.01 -24.70
N GLN A 338 1.55 -29.95 -25.64
CA GLN A 338 2.62 -30.93 -25.84
C GLN A 338 3.85 -30.32 -26.50
N GLN A 339 3.70 -29.36 -27.42
CA GLN A 339 4.83 -28.63 -27.98
C GLN A 339 5.58 -27.77 -26.94
N HIS A 340 4.88 -27.22 -25.95
CA HIS A 340 5.49 -26.55 -24.80
C HIS A 340 6.10 -27.50 -23.74
N SER A 341 5.86 -28.82 -23.84
CA SER A 341 6.29 -29.80 -22.84
C SER A 341 7.66 -30.46 -23.12
N LEU A 342 8.24 -30.27 -24.31
CA LEU A 342 9.53 -30.88 -24.70
C LEU A 342 10.71 -29.90 -24.79
N GLY A 343 10.59 -28.70 -24.23
CA GLY A 343 11.71 -27.79 -24.12
C GLY A 343 11.52 -26.79 -22.99
N LEU A 344 12.25 -27.03 -21.89
CA LEU A 344 12.48 -26.14 -20.75
C LEU A 344 11.40 -26.14 -19.65
N ARG A 345 11.58 -27.05 -18.67
CA ARG A 345 11.22 -26.76 -17.28
C ARG A 345 12.05 -25.56 -16.80
N PHE A 346 11.50 -24.35 -16.87
CA PHE A 346 12.08 -23.18 -16.20
C PHE A 346 11.30 -22.84 -14.92
N SER A 347 12.05 -22.76 -13.83
CA SER A 347 11.61 -22.30 -12.51
C SER A 347 11.11 -20.84 -12.57
N PRO A 348 10.04 -20.47 -11.84
CA PRO A 348 9.54 -19.10 -11.84
C PRO A 348 10.46 -18.23 -11.00
N GLY A 349 11.18 -17.30 -11.63
CA GLY A 349 11.89 -16.24 -10.93
C GLY A 349 13.19 -15.82 -11.58
N LEU A 350 13.11 -15.01 -12.64
CA LEU A 350 14.22 -14.09 -12.92
C LEU A 350 14.16 -12.97 -11.88
N ARG A 351 15.10 -13.01 -10.94
CA ARG A 351 15.32 -11.99 -9.91
C ARG A 351 16.45 -11.10 -10.38
N PHE A 352 16.23 -9.79 -10.47
CA PHE A 352 17.28 -8.83 -10.80
C PHE A 352 17.96 -8.37 -9.50
N ILE A 353 19.30 -8.27 -9.53
CA ILE A 353 20.12 -7.87 -8.38
C ILE A 353 20.52 -6.42 -8.59
N PHE A 354 19.91 -5.47 -7.86
CA PHE A 354 20.50 -4.18 -7.46
C PHE A 354 19.85 -3.62 -6.18
#